data_AF-A0A9Q0E9J3-F1
#
_entry.id   AF-A0A9Q0E9J3-F1
#
_cell.length_a   1.000
_cell.length_b   1.000
_cell.length_c   1.000
_cell.angle_alpha   90.00
_cell.angle_beta   90.00
_cell.angle_gamma   90.00
#
_symmetry.space_group_name_H-M   'P 1'
#
loop_
_entity.id
_entity.type
_entity.pdbx_description
1 polymer ?
#
loop_
_entity_poly.entity_id
_entity_poly.type
_entity_poly.pdbx_seq_one_letter_code
_entity_poly.pdbx_strand_id
1 'polypeptide(L)'
;MIWRRVWEDNTVGIRTQRSGFNRNEQNVYFLSILVVDSGPPALSSTGTVTIHVCGCDQDGAILSCSATAYVMSAALRPGALIALLVCMLILIDSFGF
;
A
#
# COMPACT_ATOMS: atom_id res chain seq x y z
N MET A 1 -8.48 -7.76 -17.33
CA MET A 1 -9.00 -9.10 -17.02
C MET A 1 -7.87 -9.94 -16.43
N ILE A 2 -8.10 -10.57 -15.29
CA ILE A 2 -7.13 -11.42 -14.59
C ILE A 2 -7.49 -12.88 -14.91
N TRP A 3 -6.54 -13.66 -15.40
CA TRP A 3 -6.75 -15.09 -15.71
C TRP A 3 -6.36 -15.97 -14.52
N ARG A 4 -7.12 -17.06 -14.31
CA ARG A 4 -6.83 -18.11 -13.33
C ARG A 4 -6.40 -19.40 -14.05
N ARG A 5 -5.31 -20.02 -13.61
CA ARG A 5 -4.88 -21.38 -14.01
C ARG A 5 -4.59 -22.20 -12.75
N VAL A 6 -5.04 -23.45 -12.70
CA VAL A 6 -4.75 -24.40 -11.60
C VAL A 6 -3.75 -25.45 -12.12
N TRP A 7 -2.69 -25.73 -11.35
CA TRP A 7 -1.70 -26.78 -11.62
C TRP A 7 -2.01 -28.08 -10.87
N GLU A 8 -1.28 -29.16 -11.22
CA GLU A 8 -1.42 -30.51 -10.64
C GLU A 8 -1.14 -30.57 -9.12
N ASP A 9 -0.43 -29.57 -8.58
CA ASP A 9 -0.10 -29.42 -7.16
C ASP A 9 -1.14 -28.59 -6.37
N ASN A 10 -2.32 -28.32 -6.95
CA ASN A 10 -3.34 -27.41 -6.44
C ASN A 10 -2.88 -25.94 -6.37
N THR A 11 -1.79 -25.55 -7.03
CA THR A 11 -1.34 -24.17 -7.09
C THR A 11 -2.16 -23.38 -8.11
N VAL A 12 -2.62 -22.19 -7.70
CA VAL A 12 -3.30 -21.24 -8.59
C VAL A 12 -2.32 -20.15 -9.07
N GLY A 13 -2.19 -20.03 -10.39
CA GLY A 13 -1.47 -18.94 -11.04
C GLY A 13 -2.41 -17.80 -11.38
N ILE A 14 -2.09 -16.59 -10.93
CA ILE A 14 -2.80 -15.35 -11.27
C ILE A 14 -1.94 -14.57 -12.26
N ARG A 15 -2.48 -14.28 -13.45
CA ARG A 15 -1.80 -13.46 -14.46
C ARG A 15 -2.67 -12.31 -14.94
N THR A 16 -2.04 -11.16 -15.12
CA THR A 16 -2.67 -9.95 -15.64
C THR A 16 -2.56 -9.95 -17.17
N GLN A 17 -3.66 -9.69 -17.88
CA GLN A 17 -3.65 -9.59 -19.36
C GLN A 17 -3.46 -8.13 -19.84
N ARG A 18 -3.38 -7.16 -18.92
CA ARG A 18 -3.27 -5.75 -19.28
C ARG A 18 -1.80 -5.39 -19.51
N SER A 19 -1.54 -4.53 -20.48
CA SER A 19 -0.19 -4.02 -20.80
C SER A 19 0.39 -3.12 -19.69
N GLY A 20 -0.45 -2.58 -18.81
CA GLY A 20 -0.01 -1.74 -17.70
C GLY A 20 -1.11 -1.49 -16.67
N PHE A 21 -0.71 -0.96 -15.53
CA PHE A 21 -1.58 -0.51 -14.46
C PHE A 21 -1.25 0.95 -14.15
N ASN A 22 -2.28 1.79 -14.07
CA ASN A 22 -2.12 3.18 -13.64
C ASN A 22 -2.47 3.30 -12.16
N ARG A 23 -1.44 3.54 -11.33
CA ARG A 23 -1.61 3.71 -9.88
C ARG A 23 -2.50 4.90 -9.53
N ASN A 24 -2.54 5.94 -10.36
CA ASN A 24 -3.33 7.15 -10.13
C ASN A 24 -4.84 6.91 -10.34
N GLU A 25 -5.20 5.94 -11.18
CA GLU A 25 -6.59 5.55 -11.40
C GLU A 25 -7.04 4.53 -10.36
N GLN A 26 -6.23 3.50 -10.10
CA GLN A 26 -6.56 2.47 -9.12
C GLN A 26 -5.30 1.72 -8.64
N ASN A 27 -4.98 1.83 -7.34
CA ASN A 27 -3.81 1.17 -6.75
C ASN A 27 -4.12 -0.16 -6.04
N VAL A 28 -5.40 -0.46 -5.77
CA VAL A 28 -5.83 -1.69 -5.08
C VAL A 28 -6.92 -2.39 -5.88
N TYR A 29 -6.75 -3.69 -6.10
CA TYR A 29 -7.72 -4.59 -6.72
C TYR A 29 -8.06 -5.74 -5.77
N PHE A 30 -9.35 -6.01 -5.59
CA PHE A 30 -9.82 -7.14 -4.81
C PHE A 30 -10.24 -8.28 -5.74
N LEU A 31 -9.63 -9.45 -5.58
CA LEU A 31 -9.93 -10.65 -6.35
C LEU A 31 -10.56 -11.69 -5.43
N SER A 32 -11.85 -11.98 -5.64
CA SER A 32 -12.51 -13.08 -4.94
C SER A 32 -12.06 -14.43 -5.51
N ILE A 33 -11.66 -15.33 -4.62
CA ILE A 33 -11.26 -16.70 -4.92
C ILE A 33 -12.26 -17.67 -4.27
N LEU A 34 -12.56 -18.76 -4.98
CA LEU A 34 -13.37 -19.86 -4.48
C LEU A 34 -12.48 -21.09 -4.47
N VAL A 35 -12.35 -21.74 -3.32
CA VAL A 35 -11.64 -22.99 -3.13
C VAL A 35 -12.68 -24.07 -2.89
N VAL A 36 -12.57 -25.19 -3.60
CA VAL A 36 -13.50 -26.32 -3.53
C VAL A 36 -12.68 -27.59 -3.32
N ASP A 37 -13.03 -28.37 -2.31
CA ASP A 37 -12.41 -29.68 -2.10
C ASP A 37 -13.03 -30.75 -3.03
N SER A 38 -12.33 -31.87 -3.18
CA SER A 38 -12.75 -33.00 -4.02
C SER A 38 -13.41 -34.13 -3.23
N GLY A 39 -13.74 -33.91 -1.95
CA GLY A 39 -14.27 -34.93 -1.04
C GLY A 39 -15.80 -35.10 -1.15
N PRO A 40 -16.37 -36.22 -0.68
CA PRO A 40 -17.80 -36.35 -0.42
C PRO A 40 -18.11 -36.21 1.08
N PRO A 41 -18.94 -35.22 1.53
CA PRO A 41 -19.51 -34.14 0.74
C PRO A 41 -18.46 -33.08 0.38
N ALA A 42 -18.63 -32.45 -0.79
CA ALA A 42 -17.70 -31.42 -1.24
C ALA A 42 -17.93 -30.13 -0.45
N LEU A 43 -16.88 -29.55 0.11
CA LEU A 43 -16.91 -28.28 0.82
C LEU A 43 -16.26 -27.18 -0.01
N SER A 44 -16.80 -25.97 0.10
CA SER A 44 -16.27 -24.79 -0.58
C SER A 44 -16.06 -23.63 0.38
N SER A 45 -14.97 -22.88 0.21
CA SER A 45 -14.68 -21.67 0.95
C SER A 45 -14.34 -20.52 0.01
N THR A 46 -14.85 -19.33 0.32
CA THR A 46 -14.61 -18.11 -0.46
C THR A 46 -13.62 -17.22 0.28
N GLY A 47 -12.57 -16.80 -0.41
CA GLY A 47 -11.55 -15.87 0.08
C GLY A 47 -11.43 -14.65 -0.80
N THR A 48 -10.69 -13.65 -0.33
CA THR A 48 -10.37 -12.44 -1.11
C THR A 48 -8.87 -12.21 -1.10
N VAL A 49 -8.30 -12.06 -2.29
CA VAL A 49 -6.89 -11.70 -2.49
C VAL A 49 -6.82 -10.23 -2.85
N THR A 50 -6.02 -9.47 -2.10
CA THR A 50 -5.80 -8.04 -2.33
C THR A 50 -4.52 -7.84 -3.15
N ILE A 51 -4.65 -7.20 -4.30
CA ILE A 51 -3.53 -6.92 -5.22
C ILE A 51 -3.23 -5.43 -5.16
N HIS A 52 -1.98 -5.08 -4.82
CA HIS A 52 -1.51 -3.71 -4.78
C HIS A 52 -0.65 -3.40 -6.01
N VAL A 53 -0.96 -2.31 -6.70
CA VAL A 53 -0.13 -1.78 -7.80
C VAL A 53 0.93 -0.84 -7.22
N CYS A 54 2.19 -1.17 -7.47
CA CYS A 54 3.33 -0.34 -7.08
C CYS A 54 3.78 0.53 -8.25
N GLY A 55 4.35 1.69 -7.93
CA GLY A 55 5.12 2.47 -8.92
C GLY A 55 6.50 1.86 -9.10
N CYS A 56 6.94 1.73 -10.36
CA CYS A 56 8.27 1.23 -10.71
C CYS A 56 9.02 2.27 -11.54
N ASP A 57 10.35 2.24 -11.47
CA ASP A 57 11.25 3.02 -12.33
C ASP A 57 11.38 2.39 -13.73
N GLN A 58 12.08 3.06 -14.65
CA GLN A 58 12.37 2.58 -16.01
C GLN A 58 13.12 1.24 -16.01
N ASP A 59 13.96 1.02 -15.00
CA ASP A 59 14.69 -0.25 -14.79
C ASP A 59 13.84 -1.33 -14.09
N GLY A 60 12.57 -1.05 -13.81
CA GLY A 60 11.63 -1.96 -13.13
C GLY A 60 11.83 -2.06 -11.62
N ALA A 61 12.72 -1.25 -11.04
CA ALA A 61 12.90 -1.16 -9.60
C ALA A 61 11.64 -0.56 -8.93
N ILE A 62 11.21 -1.15 -7.82
CA ILE A 62 10.03 -0.69 -7.09
C ILE A 62 10.36 0.65 -6.41
N LEU A 63 9.68 1.71 -6.82
CA LEU A 63 9.83 3.04 -6.23
C LEU A 63 8.89 3.25 -5.05
N SER A 64 7.65 2.76 -5.16
CA SER A 64 6.65 3.00 -4.13
C SER A 64 5.53 1.94 -4.20
N CYS A 65 5.55 1.01 -3.25
CA CYS A 65 4.42 0.15 -2.91
C CYS A 65 3.73 0.78 -1.71
N SER A 66 2.46 1.14 -1.84
CA SER A 66 1.72 1.85 -0.80
C SER A 66 1.60 1.03 0.49
N ALA A 67 2.51 1.22 1.45
CA ALA A 67 2.03 1.53 2.78
C ALA A 67 1.47 2.95 2.66
N THR A 68 0.27 3.21 3.16
CA THR A 68 -0.02 4.54 3.66
C THR A 68 1.13 4.87 4.62
N ALA A 69 2.15 5.58 4.15
CA ALA A 69 2.77 6.54 5.01
C ALA A 69 1.59 7.44 5.35
N TYR A 70 0.98 7.19 6.50
CA TYR A 70 0.51 8.27 7.30
C TYR A 70 1.74 9.17 7.38
N VAL A 71 1.87 10.07 6.40
CA VAL A 71 2.33 11.39 6.72
C VAL A 71 1.31 11.83 7.75
N MET A 72 1.54 11.42 9.00
CA MET A 72 1.37 12.32 10.10
C MET A 72 2.22 13.47 9.62
N SER A 73 1.59 14.39 8.89
CA SER A 73 2.00 15.76 8.92
C SER A 73 2.12 15.99 10.40
N ALA A 74 3.34 15.86 10.91
CA ALA A 74 3.78 16.56 12.09
C ALA A 74 3.78 18.03 11.69
N ALA A 75 2.61 18.52 11.27
CA ALA A 75 2.18 19.86 11.51
C ALA A 75 2.13 19.90 13.03
N LEU A 76 3.31 20.16 13.62
CA LEU A 76 3.39 20.74 14.94
C LEU A 76 2.28 21.77 14.96
N ARG A 77 1.31 21.58 15.87
CA ARG A 77 0.17 22.50 16.02
C ARG A 77 0.71 23.93 15.91
N PRO A 78 0.02 24.88 15.26
CA PRO A 78 0.53 26.23 15.10
C PRO A 78 1.11 26.84 16.40
N GLY A 79 0.55 26.49 17.55
CA GLY A 79 1.07 26.86 18.87
C GLY A 79 2.46 26.30 19.25
N ALA A 80 2.82 25.09 18.81
CA ALA A 80 4.15 24.51 19.06
C ALA A 80 5.25 25.23 18.27
N LEU A 81 4.94 25.68 17.05
CA LEU A 81 5.82 26.53 16.25
C LEU A 81 6.05 27.89 16.92
N ILE A 82 4.98 28.52 17.44
CA ILE A 82 5.07 29.79 18.17
C ILE A 82 5.92 29.62 19.44
N ALA A 83 5.69 28.56 20.22
CA ALA A 83 6.44 28.30 21.44
C ALA A 83 7.95 28.10 21.18
N LEU A 84 8.31 27.38 20.12
CA LEU A 84 9.71 27.20 19.71
C LEU A 84 10.36 28.52 19.30
N LEU A 85 9.66 29.35 18.51
CA LEU A 85 10.16 30.66 18.09
C LEU A 85 10.39 31.59 19.29
N VAL A 86 9.42 31.65 20.22
CA VAL A 86 9.54 32.45 21.45
C VAL A 86 10.69 31.97 22.32
N CYS A 87 10.89 30.65 22.44
CA CYS A 87 11.99 30.08 23.22
C CYS A 87 13.36 30.49 22.65
N MET A 88 13.53 30.47 21.33
CA MET A 88 14.77 30.92 20.68
C MET A 88 15.02 32.41 20.91
N LEU A 89 13.98 33.26 20.84
CA LEU A 89 14.11 34.70 21.10
C LEU A 89 14.55 34.98 22.54
N ILE A 90 13.96 34.30 23.53
CA ILE A 90 14.34 34.44 24.95
C ILE A 90 15.78 33.96 25.17
N LEU A 91 16.17 32.84 24.58
CA LEU A 91 17.55 32.33 24.69
C LEU A 91 18.55 33.29 24.04
N ILE A 92 18.23 33.88 22.90
CA ILE A 92 19.11 34.86 22.23
C ILE A 92 19.22 36.14 23.04
N ASP A 93 18.12 36.63 23.62
CA ASP A 93 18.12 37.80 24.50
C ASP A 93 18.90 37.53 25.79
N SER A 94 18.80 36.30 26.32
CA SER A 94 19.54 35.87 27.52
C SER A 94 21.02 35.57 27.29
N PHE A 95 21.44 35.32 26.05
CA PHE A 95 22.82 35.01 25.67
C PHE A 95 23.49 36.11 24.86
N GLY A 96 22.77 37.20 24.58
CA GLY A 96 23.14 38.26 23.67
C GLY A 96 22.80 39.64 24.21
N PHE A 97 23.11 39.92 25.48
CA PHE A 97 23.59 41.22 26.00
C PHE A 97 24.21 41.04 27.39
#